data_AF-A0A952UPI4-F1
#
_entry.id   AF-A0A952UPI4-F1
#
_cell.length_a   1.000
_cell.length_b   1.000
_cell.length_c   1.000
_cell.angle_alpha   90.00
_cell.angle_beta   90.00
_cell.angle_gamma   90.00
#
_symmetry.space_group_name_H-M   'P 1'
#
loop_
_entity.id
_entity.type
_entity.pdbx_description
1 polymer ?
#
loop_
_entity_poly.entity_id
_entity_poly.type
_entity_poly.pdbx_seq_one_letter_code
_entity_poly.pdbx_strand_id
1 'polypeptide(L)'
;MWIRTLDDRVINSLQIESLEVVETYPDEVDPQDIEAELVEPDYFEVVAVLASGDEALVHACEDEQEAFLAYDLITATLARGTYRDGTQVREVTSVADLLERERQSHN
;
A
#
# COMPACT_ATOMS: atom_id res chain seq x y z
N MET A 1 12.99 -4.76 7.60
CA MET A 1 11.88 -4.05 8.25
C MET A 1 10.68 -4.99 8.30
N TRP A 2 9.70 -4.75 9.17
CA TRP A 2 8.48 -5.56 9.23
C TRP A 2 7.28 -4.64 9.01
N ILE A 3 6.33 -5.07 8.17
CA ILE A 3 5.15 -4.31 7.80
C ILE A 3 3.90 -5.07 8.26
N ARG A 4 2.93 -4.35 8.86
CA ARG A 4 1.61 -4.90 9.18
C ARG A 4 0.68 -4.81 7.97
N THR A 5 -0.01 -5.90 7.66
CA THR A 5 -1.03 -5.99 6.58
C THR A 5 -2.40 -5.61 7.13
N LEU A 6 -3.40 -5.46 6.25
CA LEU A 6 -4.81 -5.29 6.67
C LEU A 6 -5.34 -6.55 7.37
N ASP A 7 -4.88 -7.74 6.99
CA ASP A 7 -5.24 -9.01 7.64
C ASP A 7 -4.51 -9.28 8.98
N ASP A 8 -4.03 -8.24 9.67
CA ASP A 8 -3.27 -8.34 10.94
C ASP A 8 -2.02 -9.24 10.88
N ARG A 9 -1.51 -9.55 9.68
CA ARG A 9 -0.25 -10.28 9.49
C ARG A 9 0.92 -9.31 9.59
N VAL A 10 2.08 -9.86 9.92
CA VAL A 10 3.35 -9.11 9.94
C VAL A 10 4.30 -9.77 8.95
N ILE A 11 4.60 -9.07 7.86
CA ILE A 11 5.45 -9.56 6.79
C ILE A 11 6.86 -8.97 6.88
N ASN A 12 7.87 -9.79 6.58
CA ASN A 12 9.24 -9.31 6.47
C ASN A 12 9.41 -8.58 5.14
N SER A 13 9.81 -7.32 5.21
CA SER A 13 10.00 -6.47 4.04
C SER A 13 11.06 -6.98 3.06
N LEU A 14 11.97 -7.84 3.52
CA LEU A 14 13.00 -8.46 2.66
C LEU A 14 12.43 -9.58 1.77
N GLN A 15 11.19 -10.01 2.01
CA GLN A 15 10.51 -11.02 1.21
C GLN A 15 9.58 -10.41 0.17
N ILE A 16 9.40 -9.09 0.18
CA ILE A 16 8.60 -8.37 -0.82
C ILE A 16 9.41 -8.32 -2.12
N GLU A 17 8.84 -8.88 -3.17
CA GLU A 17 9.41 -8.88 -4.52
C GLU A 17 8.92 -7.67 -5.33
N SER A 18 7.62 -7.38 -5.27
CA SER A 18 7.01 -6.17 -5.82
C SER A 18 5.95 -5.58 -4.88
N LEU A 19 5.63 -4.32 -5.11
CA LEU A 19 4.50 -3.62 -4.51
C LEU A 19 3.69 -3.03 -5.68
N GLU A 20 2.37 -3.10 -5.60
CA GLU A 20 1.48 -2.70 -6.68
C GLU A 20 0.26 -1.98 -6.11
N VAL A 21 -0.33 -1.08 -6.90
CA VAL A 21 -1.65 -0.49 -6.62
C VAL A 21 -2.63 -1.12 -7.59
N VAL A 22 -3.68 -1.73 -7.05
CA VAL A 22 -4.68 -2.49 -7.80
C VAL A 22 -6.04 -1.81 -7.64
N GLU A 23 -6.70 -1.56 -8.76
CA GLU A 23 -8.07 -1.06 -8.80
C GLU A 23 -9.04 -2.22 -8.59
N THR A 24 -9.94 -2.07 -7.62
CA THR A 24 -10.99 -3.03 -7.32
C THR A 24 -12.33 -2.46 -7.70
N TYR A 25 -13.11 -3.22 -8.48
CA TYR A 25 -14.40 -2.81 -9.02
C TYR A 25 -15.53 -3.63 -8.41
N PRO A 26 -16.79 -3.14 -8.44
CA PRO A 26 -17.92 -3.91 -7.99
C PRO A 26 -18.08 -5.23 -8.77
N ASP A 27 -18.46 -6.31 -8.06
CA ASP A 27 -18.57 -7.66 -8.63
C ASP A 27 -19.54 -7.80 -9.82
N GLU A 28 -20.50 -6.89 -9.96
CA GLU A 28 -21.57 -6.94 -10.96
C GLU A 28 -21.26 -6.14 -12.25
N VAL A 29 -20.05 -5.57 -12.38
CA VAL A 29 -19.66 -4.72 -13.51
C VAL A 29 -19.17 -5.55 -14.70
N ASP A 30 -19.57 -5.16 -15.92
CA ASP A 30 -19.04 -5.76 -17.15
C ASP A 30 -17.57 -5.34 -17.35
N PRO A 31 -16.61 -6.26 -17.55
CA PRO A 31 -15.23 -5.92 -17.84
C PRO A 31 -15.04 -4.95 -19.02
N GLN A 32 -15.95 -4.96 -20.01
CA GLN A 32 -15.90 -4.02 -21.13
C GLN A 32 -16.18 -2.57 -20.70
N ASP A 33 -17.01 -2.37 -19.67
CA ASP A 33 -17.31 -1.05 -19.13
C ASP A 33 -16.13 -0.51 -18.31
N ILE A 34 -15.37 -1.40 -17.66
CA ILE A 34 -14.10 -1.06 -16.98
C ILE A 34 -13.05 -0.63 -18.01
N GLU A 35 -12.81 -1.44 -19.04
CA GLU A 35 -11.84 -1.12 -20.10
C GLU A 35 -12.19 0.18 -20.87
N ALA A 36 -13.48 0.53 -20.92
CA ALA A 36 -13.96 1.75 -21.54
C ALA A 36 -13.96 2.97 -20.59
N GLU A 37 -13.44 2.84 -19.36
CA GLU A 37 -13.41 3.89 -18.33
C GLU A 37 -14.82 4.45 -18.01
N LEU A 38 -15.86 3.61 -18.11
CA LEU A 38 -17.25 4.00 -17.83
C LEU A 38 -17.65 3.77 -16.37
N VAL A 39 -16.80 3.10 -15.61
CA VAL A 39 -17.00 2.76 -14.20
C VAL A 39 -15.75 3.14 -13.42
N GLU A 40 -15.96 3.80 -12.28
CA GLU A 40 -14.88 4.16 -11.36
C GLU A 40 -14.59 2.97 -10.41
N PRO A 41 -13.34 2.77 -9.98
CA PRO A 41 -13.02 1.79 -8.94
C PRO A 41 -13.74 2.09 -7.62
N ASP A 42 -14.13 1.04 -6.90
CA ASP A 42 -14.65 1.15 -5.52
C ASP A 42 -13.51 1.41 -4.53
N TYR A 43 -12.39 0.70 -4.73
CA TYR A 43 -11.21 0.78 -3.87
C TYR A 43 -9.92 0.71 -4.68
N PHE A 44 -8.90 1.35 -4.15
CA PHE A 44 -7.50 1.22 -4.56
C PHE A 44 -6.74 0.45 -3.48
N GLU A 45 -6.20 -0.70 -3.84
CA GLU A 45 -5.51 -1.62 -2.93
C GLU A 45 -4.00 -1.57 -3.15
N VAL A 46 -3.23 -1.38 -2.08
CA VAL A 46 -1.78 -1.52 -2.11
C VAL A 46 -1.42 -2.94 -1.70
N VAL A 47 -0.93 -3.73 -2.66
CA VAL A 47 -0.64 -5.16 -2.51
C VAL A 47 0.86 -5.40 -2.55
N ALA A 48 1.37 -6.18 -1.59
CA ALA A 48 2.73 -6.68 -1.60
C ALA A 48 2.76 -8.10 -2.17
N VAL A 49 3.53 -8.30 -3.24
CA VAL A 49 3.80 -9.62 -3.80
C VAL A 49 5.06 -10.17 -3.14
N LEU A 50 4.94 -11.33 -2.51
CA LEU A 50 6.04 -11.97 -1.81
C LEU A 50 6.80 -12.92 -2.74
N ALA A 51 8.08 -13.17 -2.44
CA ALA A 51 8.91 -14.13 -3.19
C ALA A 51 8.38 -15.58 -3.19
N SER A 52 7.39 -15.91 -2.35
CA SER A 52 6.67 -17.19 -2.40
C SER A 52 5.62 -17.24 -3.52
N GLY A 53 5.27 -16.10 -4.10
CA GLY A 53 4.10 -15.91 -4.97
C GLY A 53 2.82 -15.57 -4.21
N ASP A 54 2.86 -15.47 -2.88
CA ASP A 54 1.70 -15.04 -2.09
C ASP A 54 1.54 -13.51 -2.16
N GLU A 55 0.30 -13.06 -2.16
CA GLU A 55 -0.06 -11.65 -2.08
C GLU A 55 -0.51 -11.28 -0.66
N ALA A 56 -0.18 -10.06 -0.25
CA ALA A 56 -0.57 -9.51 1.03
C ALA A 56 -1.14 -8.10 0.86
N LEU A 57 -2.41 -7.92 1.20
CA LEU A 57 -3.07 -6.61 1.19
C LEU A 57 -2.53 -5.74 2.32
N VAL A 58 -1.86 -4.64 1.96
CA VAL A 58 -1.15 -3.77 2.92
C VAL A 58 -2.01 -2.55 3.28
N HIS A 59 -2.74 -2.01 2.31
CA HIS A 59 -3.61 -0.86 2.49
C HIS A 59 -4.73 -0.87 1.45
N ALA A 60 -5.88 -0.29 1.77
CA ALA A 60 -7.00 -0.12 0.86
C ALA A 60 -7.72 1.19 1.21
N CYS A 61 -8.06 1.99 0.20
CA CYS A 61 -8.79 3.26 0.35
C CYS A 61 -9.61 3.58 -0.90
N GLU A 62 -10.60 4.48 -0.76
CA GLU A 62 -11.47 4.91 -1.87
C GLU A 62 -10.82 6.03 -2.71
N ASP A 63 -9.82 6.74 -2.15
CA ASP A 63 -9.12 7.83 -2.83
C ASP A 63 -7.82 7.33 -3.49
N GLU A 64 -7.74 7.47 -4.82
CA GLU A 64 -6.56 7.14 -5.63
C GLU A 64 -5.30 7.86 -5.13
N GLN A 65 -5.41 9.14 -4.77
CA GLN A 65 -4.25 9.94 -4.35
C GLN A 65 -3.71 9.45 -3.00
N GLU A 66 -4.59 9.01 -2.10
CA GLU A 66 -4.18 8.39 -0.84
C GLU A 66 -3.48 7.04 -1.09
N ALA A 67 -3.96 6.23 -2.03
CA ALA A 67 -3.34 4.95 -2.38
C ALA A 67 -1.92 5.13 -2.93
N PHE A 68 -1.72 6.07 -3.87
CA PHE A 68 -0.39 6.37 -4.40
C PHE A 68 0.52 7.02 -3.36
N LEU A 69 -0.01 7.85 -2.46
CA LEU A 69 0.77 8.37 -1.34
C LEU A 69 1.24 7.24 -0.41
N ALA A 70 0.35 6.31 -0.06
CA ALA A 70 0.70 5.14 0.75
C ALA A 70 1.76 4.29 0.06
N TYR A 71 1.59 4.00 -1.23
CA TYR A 71 2.56 3.30 -2.06
C TYR A 71 3.94 3.98 -2.04
N ASP A 72 3.99 5.30 -2.27
CA ASP A 72 5.24 6.07 -2.27
C ASP A 72 5.92 6.09 -0.90
N LEU A 73 5.15 6.18 0.18
CA LEU A 73 5.70 6.12 1.53
C LEU A 73 6.28 4.74 1.84
N ILE A 74 5.58 3.67 1.49
CA ILE A 74 6.06 2.30 1.68
C ILE A 74 7.33 2.07 0.87
N THR A 75 7.33 2.35 -0.43
CA THR A 75 8.49 2.12 -1.31
C THR A 75 9.70 2.93 -0.87
N ALA A 76 9.51 4.19 -0.49
CA ALA A 76 10.60 5.04 -0.06
C ALA A 76 11.17 4.61 1.30
N THR A 77 10.33 4.09 2.20
CA THR A 77 10.76 3.49 3.46
C THR A 77 11.45 2.14 3.24
N LEU A 78 10.98 1.30 2.33
CA LEU A 78 11.64 0.05 1.91
C LEU A 78 13.05 0.32 1.38
N ALA A 79 13.19 1.31 0.49
CA ALA A 79 14.45 1.65 -0.15
C ALA A 79 15.49 2.23 0.82
N ARG A 80 15.05 3.04 1.81
CA ARG A 80 15.95 3.76 2.72
C ARG A 80 16.17 3.05 4.06
N GLY A 81 15.23 2.21 4.50
CA GLY A 81 15.20 1.69 5.87
C GLY A 81 14.91 2.76 6.93
N THR A 82 14.46 3.94 6.50
CA THR A 82 14.12 5.08 7.35
C THR A 82 12.74 5.62 6.97
N TYR A 83 12.09 6.31 7.90
CA TYR A 83 11.00 7.22 7.59
C TYR A 83 11.50 8.39 6.70
N ARG A 84 10.57 9.18 6.15
CA ARG A 84 10.90 10.33 5.29
C ARG A 84 11.71 11.41 6.02
N ASP A 85 11.50 11.54 7.33
CA ASP A 85 12.25 12.44 8.22
C ASP A 85 13.70 11.97 8.53
N GLY A 86 14.11 10.80 8.03
CA GLY A 86 15.44 10.22 8.26
C GLY A 86 15.55 9.34 9.52
N THR A 87 14.49 9.23 10.32
CA THR A 87 14.46 8.36 11.50
C THR A 87 14.47 6.89 11.09
N GLN A 88 15.29 6.08 11.75
CA GLN A 88 15.36 4.63 11.46
C GLN A 88 14.06 3.91 11.83
N VAL A 89 13.64 2.98 10.97
CA VAL A 89 12.53 2.06 11.28
C VAL A 89 13.08 0.91 12.13
N ARG A 90 12.75 0.89 13.42
CA ARG A 90 13.23 -0.12 14.39
C ARG A 90 12.18 -1.12 14.83
N GLU A 91 10.91 -0.81 14.60
CA GLU A 91 9.77 -1.61 15.02
C GLU A 91 8.93 -2.01 13.81
N VAL A 92 7.92 -2.87 14.02
CA VAL A 92 6.92 -3.16 13.00
C VAL A 92 6.17 -1.86 12.69
N THR A 93 6.08 -1.50 11.40
CA THR A 93 5.37 -0.30 10.96
C THR A 93 4.07 -0.68 10.28
N SER A 94 3.02 0.13 10.43
CA SER A 94 1.82 0.06 9.61
C SER A 94 1.76 1.21 8.60
N VAL A 95 0.92 1.08 7.56
CA VAL A 95 0.68 2.18 6.62
C VAL A 95 0.01 3.37 7.32
N ALA A 96 -0.87 3.10 8.28
CA ALA A 96 -1.47 4.15 9.10
C ALA A 96 -0.41 4.99 9.84
N ASP A 97 0.63 4.35 10.38
CA ASP A 97 1.75 5.07 11.02
C ASP A 97 2.55 5.93 10.03
N LEU A 98 2.72 5.44 8.79
CA LEU A 98 3.41 6.19 7.73
C LEU A 98 2.61 7.44 7.32
N LEU A 99 1.31 7.27 7.09
CA LEU A 99 0.40 8.35 6.72
C LEU A 99 0.27 9.40 7.83
N GLU A 100 0.15 8.97 9.08
CA GLU A 100 0.06 9.90 10.21
C GLU A 100 1.34 10.74 10.37
N ARG A 101 2.51 10.13 10.22
CA ARG A 101 3.80 10.85 10.22
C ARG A 101 3.89 11.87 9.10
N GLU A 102 3.42 11.51 7.90
CA GLU A 102 3.41 12.42 6.75
C GLU A 102 2.48 13.63 6.99
N ARG A 103 1.32 13.41 7.61
CA ARG A 103 0.41 14.50 8.01
C ARG A 103 1.06 15.41 9.04
N GLN A 104 1.81 14.87 10.00
CA GLN A 104 2.50 15.65 11.02
C GLN A 104 3.66 16.48 10.47
N SER A 105 4.33 16.05 9.40
CA SER A 105 5.42 16.82 8.79
C SER A 105 4.96 18.03 7.96
N HIS A 106 3.67 18.10 7.62
CA HIS A 106 3.06 19.16 6.81
C HIS A 106 2.22 20.16 7.62
N ASN A 107 2.15 19.99 8.95
CA ASN A 107 1.54 20.94 9.90
C ASN A 107 2.61 21.71 10.68
#